data_AF-A0A7V8NRU2-F1
#
_entry.id   AF-A0A7V8NRU2-F1
#
_cell.length_a   1.000
_cell.length_b   1.000
_cell.length_c   1.000
_cell.angle_alpha   90.00
_cell.angle_beta   90.00
_cell.angle_gamma   90.00
#
_symmetry.space_group_name_H-M   'P 1'
#
loop_
_entity.id
_entity.type
_entity.pdbx_description
1 polymer ?
#
loop_
_entity_poly.entity_id
_entity_poly.type
_entity_poly.pdbx_seq_one_letter_code
_entity_poly.pdbx_strand_id
1 'polypeptide(L)'
;MCCLVFAIRPAFAQQEARSKPRARDLGVPFDGTPGPLNAITDVAGVTVGHTTLIRGEGKLEIGKGPVRTGVTAVLPRGKDSMMNPAFAGWWSLNGNGEMTGTTWVEESGFLEGPVMITNTHSVGVVRDAVIQWRVQHGQPDPTGYWWSLPVVAETWDGWLNDINGFHIKLDHAWHAIDSAHGGAVEEGNVGGGTGMIC
;
A
#
# COMPACT_ATOMS: atom_id res chain seq x y z
N MET A 1 16.80 47.83 20.46
CA MET A 1 15.69 46.86 20.52
C MET A 1 15.46 46.34 19.10
N CYS A 2 15.46 45.02 18.92
CA CYS A 2 15.72 44.26 17.69
C CYS A 2 15.05 44.72 16.38
N CYS A 3 15.84 44.81 15.31
CA CYS A 3 15.35 44.70 13.92
C CYS A 3 15.02 43.22 13.61
N LEU A 4 13.74 42.93 13.32
CA LEU A 4 13.31 41.65 12.75
C LEU A 4 13.68 41.60 11.26
N VAL A 5 14.56 40.67 10.88
CA VAL A 5 14.78 40.29 9.48
C VAL A 5 13.83 39.14 9.18
N PHE A 6 12.81 39.37 8.35
CA PHE A 6 11.99 38.30 7.78
C PHE A 6 12.81 37.58 6.70
N ALA A 7 13.36 36.41 7.04
CA ALA A 7 13.95 35.51 6.08
C ALA A 7 12.83 34.75 5.34
N ILE A 8 12.52 35.18 4.12
CA ILE A 8 11.71 34.40 3.18
C ILE A 8 12.52 33.16 2.81
N ARG A 9 12.19 32.01 3.39
CA ARG A 9 12.74 30.72 2.94
C ARG A 9 12.12 30.40 1.58
N PRO A 10 12.92 30.13 0.54
CA PRO A 10 12.36 29.62 -0.70
C PRO A 10 11.74 28.26 -0.39
N ALA A 11 10.49 28.06 -0.81
CA ALA A 11 9.91 26.73 -0.91
C ALA A 11 10.74 25.97 -1.96
N PHE A 12 11.73 25.20 -1.50
CA PHE A 12 12.34 24.18 -2.33
C PHE A 12 11.25 23.16 -2.63
N ALA A 13 10.74 23.21 -3.86
CA ALA A 13 9.96 22.13 -4.43
C ALA A 13 10.77 20.85 -4.26
N GLN A 14 10.22 19.90 -3.53
CA GLN A 14 10.71 18.53 -3.45
C GLN A 14 10.47 17.88 -4.82
N GLN A 15 11.38 18.15 -5.75
CA GLN A 15 11.31 17.69 -7.13
C GLN A 15 12.46 16.72 -7.39
N GLU A 16 12.53 15.64 -6.63
CA GLU A 16 13.39 14.49 -6.94
C GLU A 16 12.72 13.18 -6.50
N ALA A 17 11.86 12.66 -7.37
CA ALA A 17 11.52 11.23 -7.48
C ALA A 17 10.73 10.97 -8.78
N ARG A 18 11.31 11.25 -9.95
CA ARG A 18 10.78 10.72 -11.23
C ARG A 18 11.94 10.26 -12.11
N SER A 19 12.58 9.16 -11.70
CA SER A 19 13.76 8.64 -12.39
C SER A 19 13.46 7.84 -13.67
N LYS A 20 12.18 7.51 -13.93
CA LYS A 20 11.77 6.75 -15.12
C LYS A 20 10.59 7.44 -15.83
N PRO A 21 10.58 7.43 -17.18
CA PRO A 21 9.48 7.98 -17.95
C PRO A 21 8.21 7.15 -17.71
N ARG A 22 7.06 7.82 -17.57
CA ARG A 22 5.74 7.20 -17.55
C ARG A 22 5.16 7.19 -18.96
N ALA A 23 4.05 6.48 -19.16
CA ALA A 23 3.46 6.29 -20.49
C ALA A 23 3.19 7.61 -21.24
N ARG A 24 2.68 8.65 -20.56
CA ARG A 24 2.46 9.99 -21.15
C ARG A 24 3.76 10.69 -21.55
N ASP A 25 4.85 10.50 -20.79
CA ASP A 25 6.17 11.05 -21.12
C ASP A 25 6.76 10.40 -22.40
N LEU A 26 6.29 9.20 -22.75
CA LEU A 26 6.65 8.47 -23.96
C LEU A 26 5.69 8.72 -25.14
N GLY A 27 4.73 9.65 -25.00
CA GLY A 27 3.78 10.00 -26.05
C GLY A 27 2.63 9.00 -26.25
N VAL A 28 2.42 8.07 -25.30
CA VAL A 28 1.24 7.18 -25.35
C VAL A 28 -0.03 7.99 -25.14
N PRO A 29 -1.02 7.93 -26.06
CA PRO A 29 -2.24 8.71 -25.94
C PRO A 29 -3.17 8.12 -24.88
N PHE A 30 -3.75 9.00 -24.04
CA PHE A 30 -4.78 8.66 -23.07
C PHE A 30 -5.81 9.78 -23.02
N ASP A 31 -7.07 9.42 -22.82
CA ASP A 31 -8.16 10.37 -22.59
C ASP A 31 -8.01 11.08 -21.23
N GLY A 32 -8.74 12.20 -21.09
CA GLY A 32 -8.86 12.96 -19.85
C GLY A 32 -7.62 13.77 -19.44
N THR A 33 -7.76 14.50 -18.35
CA THR A 33 -6.70 15.33 -17.75
C THR A 33 -6.35 14.74 -16.38
N PRO A 34 -5.10 14.28 -16.17
CA PRO A 34 -4.70 13.75 -14.87
C PRO A 34 -4.58 14.85 -13.83
N GLY A 35 -4.58 14.46 -12.55
CA GLY A 35 -4.14 15.33 -11.47
C GLY A 35 -2.64 15.68 -11.58
N PRO A 36 -2.13 16.60 -10.74
CA PRO A 36 -0.76 17.11 -10.84
C PRO A 36 0.31 16.00 -10.71
N LEU A 37 0.06 14.98 -9.89
CA LEU A 37 0.98 13.86 -9.70
C LEU A 37 0.71 12.73 -10.71
N ASN A 38 -0.51 12.71 -11.27
CA ASN A 38 -1.07 11.62 -12.05
C ASN A 38 -0.97 10.31 -11.24
N ALA A 39 -1.39 10.35 -9.98
CA ALA A 39 -1.29 9.25 -9.02
C ALA A 39 -2.52 9.22 -8.09
N ILE A 40 -2.76 8.11 -7.40
CA ILE A 40 -3.91 7.98 -6.49
C ILE A 40 -3.88 9.01 -5.34
N THR A 41 -2.69 9.46 -4.97
CA THR A 41 -2.42 10.50 -3.97
C THR A 41 -2.79 11.92 -4.43
N ASP A 42 -3.24 12.10 -5.68
CA ASP A 42 -3.92 13.33 -6.09
C ASP A 42 -5.27 13.50 -5.36
N VAL A 43 -5.85 12.41 -4.84
CA VAL A 43 -6.99 12.48 -3.91
C VAL A 43 -6.48 12.90 -2.54
N ALA A 44 -6.90 14.09 -2.10
CA ALA A 44 -6.43 14.69 -0.85
C ALA A 44 -6.64 13.75 0.35
N GLY A 45 -5.56 13.54 1.11
CA GLY A 45 -5.56 12.66 2.30
C GLY A 45 -5.21 11.21 2.02
N VAL A 46 -5.22 10.75 0.76
CA VAL A 46 -4.77 9.40 0.42
C VAL A 46 -3.24 9.32 0.54
N THR A 47 -2.74 8.28 1.20
CA THR A 47 -1.31 7.98 1.26
C THR A 47 -1.01 6.55 0.78
N VAL A 48 0.18 6.36 0.23
CA VAL A 48 0.67 5.06 -0.25
C VAL A 48 2.02 4.77 0.38
N GLY A 49 2.23 3.55 0.84
CA GLY A 49 3.52 3.08 1.35
C GLY A 49 3.87 1.69 0.85
N HIS A 50 5.17 1.42 0.79
CA HIS A 50 5.71 0.19 0.21
C HIS A 50 6.76 -0.43 1.11
N THR A 51 6.74 -1.76 1.17
CA THR A 51 7.87 -2.57 1.60
C THR A 51 8.27 -3.49 0.45
N THR A 52 9.47 -3.31 -0.08
CA THR A 52 9.99 -4.05 -1.24
C THR A 52 11.08 -5.03 -0.78
N LEU A 53 10.91 -6.32 -1.08
CA LEU A 53 11.88 -7.37 -0.76
C LEU A 53 12.51 -7.93 -2.03
N ILE A 54 13.80 -7.64 -2.21
CA ILE A 54 14.63 -8.18 -3.29
C ILE A 54 15.90 -8.74 -2.65
N ARG A 55 16.03 -10.07 -2.60
CA ARG A 55 17.26 -10.73 -2.12
C ARG A 55 17.46 -12.10 -2.77
N GLY A 56 18.72 -12.55 -2.82
CA GLY A 56 19.08 -13.82 -3.44
C GLY A 56 18.94 -13.82 -4.97
N GLU A 57 19.51 -14.83 -5.59
CA GLU A 57 19.59 -15.02 -7.04
C GLU A 57 19.73 -16.52 -7.36
N GLY A 58 19.61 -16.87 -8.64
CA GLY A 58 19.80 -18.24 -9.10
C GLY A 58 18.56 -19.12 -8.95
N LYS A 59 18.79 -20.43 -8.78
CA LYS A 59 17.72 -21.44 -8.72
C LYS A 59 16.89 -21.26 -7.45
N LEU A 60 15.58 -21.52 -7.58
CA LEU A 60 14.65 -21.53 -6.46
C LEU A 60 15.05 -22.58 -5.41
N GLU A 61 15.23 -22.14 -4.18
CA GLU A 61 15.29 -22.96 -2.98
C GLU A 61 14.17 -22.51 -2.03
N ILE A 62 13.17 -23.37 -1.82
CA ILE A 62 11.99 -23.06 -1.00
C ILE A 62 12.42 -22.71 0.43
N GLY A 63 11.90 -21.59 0.93
CA GLY A 63 12.24 -21.03 2.24
C GLY A 63 13.48 -20.16 2.25
N LYS A 64 14.19 -20.02 1.12
CA LYS A 64 15.43 -19.23 1.03
C LYS A 64 15.36 -18.14 -0.04
N GLY A 65 14.85 -18.44 -1.22
CA GLY A 65 14.75 -17.47 -2.32
C GLY A 65 15.03 -18.08 -3.70
N PRO A 66 15.19 -17.24 -4.74
CA PRO A 66 15.23 -15.78 -4.67
C PRO A 66 13.90 -15.17 -4.21
N VAL A 67 13.99 -14.06 -3.50
CA VAL A 67 12.81 -13.34 -2.96
C VAL A 67 12.58 -12.09 -3.79
N ARG A 68 11.38 -11.96 -4.34
CA ARG A 68 10.94 -10.83 -5.18
C ARG A 68 9.49 -10.54 -4.83
N THR A 69 9.26 -9.95 -3.67
CA THR A 69 7.89 -9.75 -3.16
C THR A 69 7.82 -8.50 -2.30
N GLY A 70 6.66 -8.19 -1.74
CA GLY A 70 6.51 -7.07 -0.83
C GLY A 70 5.09 -6.84 -0.38
N VAL A 71 4.89 -5.68 0.23
CA VAL A 71 3.58 -5.20 0.70
C VAL A 71 3.40 -3.76 0.24
N THR A 72 2.22 -3.45 -0.30
CA THR A 72 1.77 -2.08 -0.53
C THR A 72 0.63 -1.79 0.44
N ALA A 73 0.64 -0.61 1.05
CA ALA A 73 -0.47 -0.10 1.85
C ALA A 73 -1.04 1.14 1.16
N VAL A 74 -2.36 1.20 1.00
CA VAL A 74 -3.09 2.38 0.53
C VAL A 74 -4.05 2.82 1.64
N LEU A 75 -3.83 4.00 2.19
CA LEU A 75 -4.62 4.53 3.30
C LEU A 75 -5.55 5.63 2.77
N PRO A 76 -6.88 5.43 2.75
CA PRO A 76 -7.83 6.37 2.13
C PRO A 76 -7.88 7.74 2.83
N ARG A 77 -7.46 7.81 4.10
CA ARG A 77 -7.40 9.03 4.91
C ARG A 77 -6.07 9.16 5.65
N GLY A 78 -4.99 8.62 5.09
CA GLY A 78 -3.69 8.57 5.76
C GLY A 78 -3.78 7.90 7.13
N LYS A 79 -3.08 8.44 8.13
CA LYS A 79 -3.08 7.87 9.50
C LYS A 79 -4.47 7.82 10.14
N ASP A 80 -5.41 8.66 9.70
CA ASP A 80 -6.77 8.68 10.24
C ASP A 80 -7.64 7.52 9.72
N SER A 81 -7.20 6.77 8.71
CA SER A 81 -7.97 5.67 8.10
C SER A 81 -8.41 4.60 9.11
N MET A 82 -7.73 4.51 10.26
CA MET A 82 -7.98 3.51 11.30
C MET A 82 -9.14 3.85 12.22
N MET A 83 -9.46 5.14 12.33
CA MET A 83 -10.50 5.67 13.21
C MET A 83 -11.59 6.42 12.44
N ASN A 84 -11.38 6.68 11.15
CA ASN A 84 -12.30 7.39 10.29
C ASN A 84 -12.55 6.56 9.01
N PRO A 85 -13.60 5.72 8.99
CA PRO A 85 -13.91 4.88 7.84
C PRO A 85 -14.17 5.68 6.56
N ALA A 86 -13.93 5.05 5.41
CA ALA A 86 -14.31 5.58 4.10
C ALA A 86 -15.50 4.78 3.56
N PHE A 87 -16.42 5.42 2.84
CA PHE A 87 -17.39 4.64 2.07
C PHE A 87 -16.66 3.86 0.98
N ALA A 88 -17.04 2.60 0.80
CA ALA A 88 -16.41 1.70 -0.15
C ALA A 88 -17.41 0.73 -0.77
N GLY A 89 -17.01 0.19 -1.90
CA GLY A 89 -17.67 -0.92 -2.57
C GLY A 89 -16.60 -1.77 -3.25
N TRP A 90 -16.94 -3.02 -3.58
CA TRP A 90 -16.04 -3.93 -4.25
C TRP A 90 -16.78 -4.72 -5.32
N TRP A 91 -16.04 -5.33 -6.24
CA TRP A 91 -16.59 -6.14 -7.31
C TRP A 91 -15.61 -7.23 -7.71
N SER A 92 -16.11 -8.44 -7.93
CA SER A 92 -15.32 -9.55 -8.46
C SER A 92 -15.60 -9.74 -9.95
N LEU A 93 -14.64 -9.35 -10.79
CA LEU A 93 -14.69 -9.65 -12.23
C LEU A 93 -14.46 -11.15 -12.48
N ASN A 94 -13.42 -11.71 -11.85
CA ASN A 94 -13.12 -13.13 -11.81
C ASN A 94 -12.58 -13.47 -10.41
N GLY A 95 -13.22 -14.43 -9.74
CA GLY A 95 -12.93 -14.75 -8.33
C GLY A 95 -11.73 -15.66 -8.10
N ASN A 96 -10.80 -15.80 -9.05
CA ASN A 96 -9.57 -16.57 -8.85
C ASN A 96 -8.49 -15.72 -8.16
N GLY A 97 -8.79 -15.34 -6.92
CA GLY A 97 -7.91 -14.54 -6.06
C GLY A 97 -8.57 -14.30 -4.70
N GLU A 98 -7.85 -13.64 -3.81
CA GLU A 98 -8.30 -13.34 -2.45
C GLU A 98 -8.34 -11.82 -2.18
N MET A 99 -9.39 -11.40 -1.46
CA MET A 99 -9.52 -10.07 -0.90
C MET A 99 -10.35 -10.15 0.38
N THR A 100 -9.68 -10.08 1.53
CA THR A 100 -10.33 -10.17 2.84
C THR A 100 -11.18 -8.93 3.12
N GLY A 101 -12.05 -9.01 4.12
CA GLY A 101 -12.84 -7.85 4.61
C GLY A 101 -13.99 -7.42 3.68
N THR A 102 -14.08 -7.98 2.47
CA THR A 102 -15.10 -7.68 1.46
C THR A 102 -16.53 -7.92 1.94
N THR A 103 -16.77 -8.94 2.76
CA THR A 103 -18.10 -9.18 3.36
C THR A 103 -18.55 -8.01 4.24
N TRP A 104 -17.64 -7.36 4.97
CA TRP A 104 -17.97 -6.19 5.77
C TRP A 104 -18.15 -4.94 4.92
N VAL A 105 -17.34 -4.79 3.87
CA VAL A 105 -17.53 -3.72 2.89
C VAL A 105 -18.91 -3.81 2.25
N GLU A 106 -19.35 -5.02 1.87
CA GLU A 106 -20.67 -5.25 1.28
C GLU A 106 -21.81 -4.94 2.27
N GLU A 107 -21.69 -5.42 3.51
CA GLU A 107 -22.75 -5.26 4.53
C GLU A 107 -22.85 -3.82 5.05
N SER A 108 -21.71 -3.19 5.35
CA SER A 108 -21.66 -1.90 6.02
C SER A 108 -21.52 -0.71 5.07
N GLY A 109 -21.01 -0.94 3.86
CA GLY A 109 -20.59 0.11 2.93
C GLY A 109 -19.31 0.83 3.36
N PHE A 110 -18.59 0.35 4.38
CA PHE A 110 -17.38 0.99 4.92
C PHE A 110 -16.10 0.18 4.66
N LEU A 111 -15.05 0.89 4.29
CA LEU A 111 -13.65 0.49 4.40
C LEU A 111 -13.07 1.06 5.68
N GLU A 112 -12.61 0.18 6.56
CA GLU A 112 -11.93 0.52 7.80
C GLU A 112 -10.43 0.20 7.69
N GLY A 113 -9.58 1.18 7.98
CA GLY A 113 -8.13 1.00 7.90
C GLY A 113 -7.56 1.06 6.47
N PRO A 114 -6.42 0.40 6.22
CA PRO A 114 -5.74 0.43 4.94
C PRO A 114 -6.29 -0.64 3.99
N VAL A 115 -6.13 -0.42 2.69
CA VAL A 115 -6.11 -1.52 1.71
C VAL A 115 -4.68 -2.01 1.60
N MET A 116 -4.45 -3.27 1.94
CA MET A 116 -3.13 -3.90 1.81
C MET A 116 -3.08 -4.77 0.56
N ILE A 117 -1.95 -4.78 -0.14
CA ILE A 117 -1.73 -5.59 -1.35
C ILE A 117 -0.40 -6.33 -1.22
N THR A 118 -0.40 -7.64 -1.35
CA THR A 118 0.80 -8.49 -1.23
C THR A 118 0.73 -9.72 -2.16
N ASN A 119 1.53 -10.76 -1.92
CA ASN A 119 1.44 -12.03 -2.63
C ASN A 119 0.37 -12.97 -2.06
N THR A 120 -0.10 -13.91 -2.88
CA THR A 120 -1.18 -14.86 -2.55
C THR A 120 -1.00 -15.56 -1.20
N HIS A 121 0.19 -16.08 -0.92
CA HIS A 121 0.45 -16.86 0.30
C HIS A 121 0.69 -15.98 1.54
N SER A 122 0.71 -14.66 1.38
CA SER A 122 0.99 -13.70 2.45
C SER A 122 -0.24 -12.89 2.89
N VAL A 123 -1.42 -13.13 2.30
CA VAL A 123 -2.67 -12.47 2.72
C VAL A 123 -2.92 -12.63 4.22
N GLY A 124 -2.81 -13.87 4.74
CA GLY A 124 -3.06 -14.15 6.15
C GLY A 124 -2.15 -13.38 7.10
N VAL A 125 -0.83 -13.40 6.85
CA VAL A 125 0.14 -12.70 7.73
C VAL A 125 -0.02 -11.18 7.66
N VAL A 126 -0.34 -10.62 6.48
CA VAL A 126 -0.58 -9.18 6.35
C VAL A 126 -1.89 -8.77 7.03
N ARG A 127 -2.95 -9.57 6.90
CA ARG A 127 -4.24 -9.35 7.59
C ARG A 127 -4.04 -9.32 9.11
N ASP A 128 -3.33 -10.30 9.66
CA ASP A 128 -3.07 -10.37 11.09
C ASP A 128 -2.15 -9.23 11.56
N ALA A 129 -1.20 -8.83 10.72
CA ALA A 129 -0.32 -7.70 11.02
C ALA A 129 -1.09 -6.37 11.09
N VAL A 130 -2.07 -6.12 10.22
CA VAL A 130 -2.92 -4.90 10.28
C VAL A 130 -3.67 -4.84 11.61
N ILE A 131 -4.25 -5.96 12.05
CA ILE A 131 -4.98 -6.02 13.33
C ILE A 131 -4.03 -5.73 14.48
N GLN A 132 -2.86 -6.37 14.52
CA GLN A 132 -1.85 -6.12 15.55
C GLN A 132 -1.38 -4.67 15.54
N TRP A 133 -1.20 -4.07 14.36
CA TRP A 133 -0.84 -2.65 14.22
C TRP A 133 -1.92 -1.77 14.85
N ARG A 134 -3.21 -2.02 14.53
CA ARG A 134 -4.34 -1.26 15.08
C ARG A 134 -4.46 -1.40 16.59
N VAL A 135 -4.24 -2.59 17.15
CA VAL A 135 -4.25 -2.78 18.61
C VAL A 135 -3.13 -1.99 19.29
N GLN A 136 -1.96 -1.84 18.66
CA GLN A 136 -0.84 -1.10 19.26
C GLN A 136 -0.92 0.43 19.10
N HIS A 137 -1.57 0.91 18.03
CA HIS A 137 -1.57 2.35 17.69
C HIS A 137 -2.94 3.03 17.83
N GLY A 138 -4.00 2.24 17.99
CA GLY A 138 -5.38 2.72 18.03
C GLY A 138 -6.02 2.63 19.41
N GLN A 139 -7.33 2.78 19.40
CA GLN A 139 -8.23 2.63 20.55
C GLN A 139 -9.36 1.67 20.13
N PRO A 140 -10.10 1.06 21.07
CA PRO A 140 -11.28 0.30 20.68
C PRO A 140 -12.29 1.22 19.99
N ASP A 141 -13.26 0.63 19.30
CA ASP A 141 -14.39 1.38 18.75
C ASP A 141 -15.20 2.07 19.87
N PRO A 142 -16.12 3.00 19.55
CA PRO A 142 -16.92 3.70 20.57
C PRO A 142 -17.75 2.78 21.49
N THR A 143 -17.95 1.52 21.11
CA THR A 143 -18.65 0.51 21.92
C THR A 143 -17.71 -0.31 22.80
N GLY A 144 -16.39 -0.10 22.68
CA GLY A 144 -15.36 -0.77 23.46
C GLY A 144 -14.80 -2.04 22.82
N TYR A 145 -15.20 -2.39 21.59
CA TYR A 145 -14.73 -3.58 20.90
C TYR A 145 -13.51 -3.32 20.01
N TRP A 146 -12.64 -4.33 19.89
CA TRP A 146 -11.39 -4.28 19.11
C TRP A 146 -11.45 -5.04 17.79
N TRP A 147 -12.62 -5.59 17.46
CA TRP A 147 -12.81 -6.37 16.25
C TRP A 147 -12.41 -5.56 15.01
N SER A 148 -11.88 -6.26 14.01
CA SER A 148 -11.35 -5.64 12.79
C SER A 148 -11.43 -6.65 11.65
N LEU A 149 -11.89 -6.19 10.49
CA LEU A 149 -12.00 -6.97 9.26
C LEU A 149 -11.20 -6.26 8.15
N PRO A 150 -9.85 -6.32 8.19
CA PRO A 150 -9.00 -5.58 7.26
C PRO A 150 -9.23 -6.03 5.82
N VAL A 151 -9.02 -5.10 4.88
CA VAL A 151 -8.96 -5.41 3.45
C VAL A 151 -7.51 -5.71 3.06
N VAL A 152 -7.26 -6.98 2.75
CA VAL A 152 -5.97 -7.46 2.25
C VAL A 152 -6.21 -8.23 0.97
N ALA A 153 -5.65 -7.75 -0.12
CA ALA A 153 -5.73 -8.33 -1.45
C ALA A 153 -4.37 -8.86 -1.90
N GLU A 154 -4.39 -9.62 -2.99
CA GLU A 154 -3.18 -10.24 -3.51
C GLU A 154 -3.13 -10.37 -5.03
N THR A 155 -1.93 -10.64 -5.51
CA THR A 155 -1.67 -11.27 -6.82
C THR A 155 -0.55 -12.31 -6.65
N TRP A 156 -0.40 -13.23 -7.61
CA TRP A 156 0.55 -14.35 -7.48
C TRP A 156 1.92 -14.04 -8.11
N ASP A 157 2.97 -13.93 -7.29
CA ASP A 157 4.35 -13.64 -7.72
C ASP A 157 5.26 -14.88 -7.86
N GLY A 158 4.69 -16.10 -7.83
CA GLY A 158 5.47 -17.34 -7.75
C GLY A 158 6.34 -17.67 -8.97
N TRP A 159 6.25 -16.91 -10.06
CA TRP A 159 7.21 -16.99 -11.18
C TRP A 159 8.58 -16.43 -10.82
N LEU A 160 8.63 -15.33 -10.07
CA LEU A 160 9.86 -14.60 -9.76
C LEU A 160 10.24 -14.67 -8.27
N ASN A 161 9.30 -15.09 -7.43
CA ASN A 161 9.43 -15.15 -5.99
C ASN A 161 9.36 -16.59 -5.47
N ASP A 162 10.13 -16.88 -4.43
CA ASP A 162 9.91 -18.03 -3.57
C ASP A 162 8.65 -17.85 -2.70
N ILE A 163 7.47 -17.95 -3.33
CA ILE A 163 6.18 -17.69 -2.67
C ILE A 163 5.91 -18.70 -1.54
N ASN A 164 6.42 -19.93 -1.66
CA ASN A 164 6.31 -20.97 -0.64
C ASN A 164 7.30 -20.82 0.52
N GLY A 165 8.20 -19.83 0.46
CA GLY A 165 9.10 -19.50 1.57
C GLY A 165 8.50 -18.55 2.61
N PHE A 166 7.29 -18.04 2.38
CA PHE A 166 6.57 -17.16 3.33
C PHE A 166 7.42 -15.98 3.82
N HIS A 167 8.05 -15.26 2.89
CA HIS A 167 9.05 -14.22 3.18
C HIS A 167 8.49 -12.93 3.75
N ILE A 168 7.18 -12.69 3.61
CA ILE A 168 6.50 -11.57 4.26
C ILE A 168 6.36 -11.85 5.76
N LYS A 169 6.64 -10.82 6.57
CA LYS A 169 6.60 -10.83 8.03
C LYS A 169 5.80 -9.62 8.48
N LEU A 170 5.38 -9.63 9.75
CA LEU A 170 4.61 -8.55 10.38
C LEU A 170 5.25 -7.18 10.16
N ASP A 171 6.56 -7.06 10.41
CA ASP A 171 7.29 -5.79 10.27
C ASP A 171 7.24 -5.22 8.85
N HIS A 172 7.10 -6.08 7.83
CA HIS A 172 6.99 -5.61 6.45
C HIS A 172 5.64 -4.93 6.18
N ALA A 173 4.55 -5.45 6.77
CA ALA A 173 3.24 -4.83 6.67
C ALA A 173 3.19 -3.52 7.46
N TRP A 174 3.78 -3.50 8.66
CA TRP A 174 3.84 -2.29 9.49
C TRP A 174 4.67 -1.20 8.83
N HIS A 175 5.85 -1.55 8.31
CA HIS A 175 6.67 -0.61 7.56
C HIS A 175 5.89 -0.01 6.37
N ALA A 176 5.11 -0.80 5.63
CA ALA A 176 4.30 -0.29 4.52
C ALA A 176 3.22 0.70 5.00
N ILE A 177 2.60 0.47 6.16
CA ILE A 177 1.63 1.38 6.76
C ILE A 177 2.31 2.67 7.26
N ASP A 178 3.41 2.53 7.99
CA ASP A 178 4.09 3.63 8.68
C ASP A 178 4.85 4.56 7.73
N SER A 179 5.37 4.00 6.63
CA SER A 179 6.05 4.76 5.58
C SER A 179 5.08 5.44 4.60
N ALA A 180 3.78 5.19 4.69
CA ALA A 180 2.82 5.70 3.72
C ALA A 180 2.78 7.22 3.68
N HIS A 181 2.95 7.79 2.49
CA HIS A 181 2.96 9.25 2.26
C HIS A 181 2.09 9.67 1.08
N GLY A 182 1.71 10.96 1.06
CA GLY A 182 1.13 11.60 -0.12
C GLY A 182 2.22 12.02 -1.11
N GLY A 183 1.87 12.78 -2.15
CA GLY A 183 2.85 13.19 -3.17
C GLY A 183 3.08 12.10 -4.22
N ALA A 184 4.20 12.17 -4.96
CA ALA A 184 4.50 11.19 -5.99
C ALA A 184 4.59 9.77 -5.41
N VAL A 185 4.14 8.78 -6.16
CA VAL A 185 4.10 7.36 -5.76
C VAL A 185 5.11 6.59 -6.61
N GLU A 186 5.93 5.76 -5.99
CA GLU A 186 6.82 4.84 -6.69
C GLU A 186 6.01 3.79 -7.47
N GLU A 187 6.37 3.57 -8.74
CA GLU A 187 5.69 2.64 -9.64
C GLU A 187 6.65 1.55 -10.15
N GLY A 188 6.08 0.40 -10.56
CA GLY A 188 6.82 -0.74 -11.10
C GLY A 188 7.12 -1.80 -10.02
N ASN A 189 8.38 -2.23 -9.92
CA ASN A 189 8.80 -3.36 -9.08
C ASN A 189 8.95 -2.96 -7.60
N VAL A 190 7.86 -2.49 -6.98
CA VAL A 190 7.82 -2.03 -5.59
C VAL A 190 6.64 -2.62 -4.84
N GLY A 191 6.77 -2.73 -3.51
CA GLY A 191 5.70 -3.21 -2.64
C GLY A 191 5.14 -4.55 -3.08
N GLY A 192 3.81 -4.70 -3.06
CA GLY A 192 3.13 -5.90 -3.55
C GLY A 192 3.41 -6.21 -5.03
N GLY A 193 3.83 -5.24 -5.84
CA GLY A 193 4.14 -5.41 -7.27
C GLY A 193 5.54 -5.96 -7.58
N THR A 194 6.39 -6.17 -6.58
CA THR A 194 7.83 -6.44 -6.75
C THR A 194 8.16 -7.61 -7.70
N GLY A 195 7.43 -8.72 -7.60
CA GLY A 195 7.65 -9.94 -8.40
C GLY A 195 6.55 -10.24 -9.41
N MET A 196 5.72 -9.25 -9.75
CA MET A 196 4.56 -9.45 -10.61
C MET A 196 4.92 -9.40 -12.10
N ILE A 197 4.07 -10.02 -12.92
CA ILE A 197 4.15 -10.04 -14.39
C ILE A 197 2.77 -9.64 -14.93
N CYS A 198 2.74 -8.72 -15.90
CA CYS A 198 1.52 -8.17 -16.51
C CYS A 198 1.52 -8.37 -18.02
#